data_AF-A0A4V3GKK4-F1
#
_entry.id   AF-A0A4V3GKK4-F1
#
_cell.length_a   1.000
_cell.length_b   1.000
_cell.length_c   1.000
_cell.angle_alpha   90.00
_cell.angle_beta   90.00
_cell.angle_gamma   90.00
#
_symmetry.space_group_name_H-M   'P 1'
#
loop_
_entity.id
_entity.type
_entity.pdbx_description
1 polymer ?
#
loop_
_entity_poly.entity_id
_entity_poly.type
_entity_poly.pdbx_seq_one_letter_code
_entity_poly.pdbx_strand_id
1 'polypeptide(L)'
;MYLKRLFTYHKGWFAFVALFALAGVIVCIKRGVVLTPFFQYGMYSKVENPQGSYTIPVILVNGRPLQTADYSGRAWDKIVAPLEAFRSGQEGNRQLWTTDISRLLHLRDSTPYVNRSISDGQFLAWYKAYVSRTIHRSVDTLSIQYATYSWENR
;
A
#
# COMPACT_ATOMS: atom_id res chain seq x y z
N MET A 1 -19.69 -26.20 -19.02
CA MET A 1 -20.60 -27.34 -19.34
C MET A 1 -21.41 -27.87 -18.15
N TYR A 2 -20.90 -27.83 -16.91
CA TYR A 2 -21.58 -28.33 -15.71
C TYR A 2 -22.89 -27.58 -15.37
N LEU A 3 -22.86 -26.24 -15.30
CA LEU A 3 -24.03 -25.43 -14.92
C LEU A 3 -25.22 -25.59 -15.88
N LYS A 4 -24.95 -25.76 -17.18
CA LYS A 4 -25.99 -25.99 -18.19
C LYS A 4 -26.69 -27.33 -17.98
N ARG A 5 -25.94 -28.39 -17.62
CA ARG A 5 -26.54 -29.70 -17.28
C ARG A 5 -27.30 -29.63 -15.95
N LEU A 6 -26.74 -28.97 -14.94
CA LEU A 6 -27.40 -28.82 -13.63
C LEU A 6 -28.76 -28.11 -13.74
N PHE A 7 -28.85 -27.08 -14.57
CA PHE A 7 -30.12 -26.38 -14.84
C PHE A 7 -31.19 -27.28 -15.44
N THR A 8 -30.80 -28.17 -16.36
CA THR A 8 -31.74 -29.09 -17.03
C THR A 8 -32.27 -30.16 -16.07
N TYR A 9 -31.42 -30.69 -15.19
CA TYR A 9 -31.80 -31.79 -14.29
C TYR A 9 -32.42 -31.34 -12.96
N HIS A 10 -31.94 -30.25 -12.35
CA HIS A 10 -32.42 -29.83 -11.04
C HIS A 10 -32.34 -28.31 -10.84
N LYS A 11 -33.39 -27.61 -11.26
CA LYS A 11 -33.51 -26.13 -11.22
C LYS A 11 -33.25 -25.53 -9.84
N GLY A 12 -33.65 -26.21 -8.76
CA GLY A 12 -33.40 -25.76 -7.39
C GLY A 12 -31.92 -25.78 -6.99
N TRP A 13 -31.17 -26.81 -7.39
CA TRP A 13 -29.74 -26.90 -7.10
C TRP A 13 -28.95 -25.90 -7.93
N PHE A 14 -29.38 -25.66 -9.17
CA PHE A 14 -28.83 -24.59 -9.98
C PHE A 14 -29.01 -23.21 -9.31
N ALA A 15 -30.22 -22.91 -8.84
CA ALA A 15 -30.50 -21.64 -8.15
C ALA A 15 -29.62 -21.48 -6.89
N PHE A 16 -29.47 -22.53 -6.09
CA PHE A 16 -28.59 -22.53 -4.92
C PHE A 16 -27.12 -22.22 -5.27
N VAL A 17 -26.56 -22.92 -6.26
CA VAL A 17 -25.17 -22.72 -6.71
C VAL A 17 -24.98 -21.31 -7.28
N ALA A 18 -25.94 -20.82 -8.06
CA ALA A 18 -25.89 -19.47 -8.61
C ALA A 18 -25.93 -18.41 -7.51
N LEU A 19 -26.79 -18.58 -6.50
CA LEU A 19 -26.92 -17.66 -5.37
C LEU A 19 -25.69 -17.69 -4.48
N PHE A 20 -25.11 -18.88 -4.25
CA PHE A 20 -23.84 -19.03 -3.53
C PHE A 20 -22.68 -18.32 -4.24
N ALA A 21 -22.56 -18.49 -5.57
CA ALA A 21 -21.56 -17.79 -6.37
C ALA A 21 -21.76 -16.26 -6.32
N LEU A 22 -23.00 -15.79 -6.42
CA LEU A 22 -23.33 -14.37 -6.34
C LEU A 22 -22.99 -13.78 -4.95
N ALA A 23 -23.31 -14.50 -3.87
CA ALA A 23 -22.94 -14.13 -2.52
C ALA A 23 -21.41 -14.06 -2.34
N GLY A 24 -20.67 -15.02 -2.90
CA GLY A 24 -19.21 -15.01 -2.91
C GLY A 24 -18.64 -13.78 -3.62
N VAL A 25 -19.19 -13.41 -4.78
CA VAL A 25 -18.79 -12.19 -5.50
C VAL A 25 -19.06 -10.94 -4.66
N ILE A 26 -20.22 -10.83 -4.02
CA ILE A 26 -20.55 -9.69 -3.15
C ILE A 26 -19.57 -9.59 -1.98
N VAL A 27 -19.20 -10.71 -1.35
CA VAL A 27 -18.23 -10.73 -0.26
C VAL A 27 -16.84 -10.32 -0.74
N CYS A 28 -16.38 -10.82 -1.90
CA CYS A 28 -15.10 -10.43 -2.49
C CYS A 28 -15.06 -8.92 -2.80
N ILE A 29 -16.12 -8.37 -3.40
CA ILE A 29 -16.24 -6.93 -3.68
C ILE A 29 -16.19 -6.13 -2.38
N LYS A 30 -16.98 -6.51 -1.36
CA LYS A 30 -17.00 -5.82 -0.06
C LYS A 30 -15.66 -5.89 0.68
N ARG A 31 -14.93 -7.00 0.55
CA ARG A 31 -13.60 -7.19 1.17
C ARG A 31 -12.45 -6.63 0.33
N GLY A 32 -12.75 -6.05 -0.84
CA GLY A 32 -11.73 -5.49 -1.73
C GLY A 32 -10.80 -6.54 -2.35
N VAL A 33 -11.18 -7.82 -2.32
CA VAL A 33 -10.42 -8.91 -2.95
C VAL A 33 -10.68 -8.87 -4.44
N VAL A 34 -9.65 -8.57 -5.23
CA VAL A 34 -9.75 -8.57 -6.69
C VAL A 34 -9.78 -10.02 -7.18
N LEU A 35 -10.87 -10.42 -7.83
CA LEU A 35 -10.94 -11.65 -8.63
C LEU A 35 -10.09 -11.47 -9.89
N THR A 36 -8.77 -11.56 -9.77
CA THR A 36 -7.85 -11.62 -10.90
C THR A 36 -7.56 -13.09 -11.22
N PRO A 37 -7.96 -13.61 -12.39
CA PRO A 37 -7.73 -15.01 -12.76
C PRO A 37 -6.26 -15.34 -13.02
N PHE A 38 -5.39 -14.33 -13.03
CA PHE A 38 -3.95 -14.46 -13.17
C PHE A 38 -3.25 -13.87 -11.94
N PHE A 39 -3.43 -14.48 -10.78
CA PHE A 39 -2.38 -14.35 -9.77
C PHE A 39 -1.15 -15.06 -10.33
N GLN A 40 -0.21 -14.28 -10.85
CA GLN A 40 1.18 -14.70 -10.94
C GLN A 40 1.72 -14.77 -9.50
N TYR A 41 1.28 -15.78 -8.73
CA TYR A 41 1.74 -16.07 -7.36
C TYR A 41 3.28 -16.21 -7.28
N GLY A 42 3.96 -16.34 -8.43
CA GLY A 42 5.41 -16.44 -8.54
C GLY A 42 6.20 -15.13 -8.54
N MET A 43 5.59 -13.94 -8.68
CA MET A 43 6.36 -12.68 -8.81
C MET A 43 6.53 -11.88 -7.50
N TYR A 44 5.83 -12.22 -6.42
CA TYR A 44 5.85 -11.44 -5.17
C TYR A 44 6.22 -12.25 -3.91
N SER A 45 6.65 -13.50 -4.03
CA SER A 45 7.06 -14.29 -2.87
C SER A 45 8.55 -14.12 -2.57
N LYS A 46 8.94 -12.93 -2.09
CA LYS A 46 10.13 -12.88 -1.24
C LYS A 46 9.71 -13.43 0.12
N VAL A 47 10.47 -14.38 0.66
CA VAL A 47 10.27 -14.82 2.05
C VAL A 47 10.64 -13.63 2.94
N GLU A 48 9.63 -12.94 3.45
CA GLU A 48 9.81 -11.90 4.46
C GLU A 48 10.10 -12.59 5.80
N ASN A 49 11.35 -12.47 6.26
CA ASN A 49 11.71 -12.92 7.60
C ASN A 49 11.22 -11.87 8.60
N PRO A 50 10.65 -12.29 9.75
CA PRO A 50 10.26 -11.34 10.77
C PRO A 50 11.49 -10.54 11.23
N GLN A 51 11.41 -9.23 11.05
CA GLN A 51 12.44 -8.29 11.50
C GLN A 51 12.29 -8.07 13.01
N GLY A 52 13.41 -7.90 13.72
CA GLY A 52 13.40 -7.62 15.16
C GLY A 52 12.79 -6.26 15.51
N SER A 53 12.66 -5.36 14.53
CA SER A 53 11.94 -4.10 14.70
C SER A 53 11.33 -3.62 13.38
N TYR A 54 10.20 -2.93 13.48
CA TYR A 54 9.48 -2.32 12.37
C TYR A 54 9.29 -0.84 12.62
N THR A 55 9.73 0.00 11.68
CA THR A 55 9.45 1.44 11.70
C THR A 55 8.22 1.71 10.86
N ILE A 56 7.12 2.14 11.50
CA ILE A 56 5.82 2.35 10.85
C ILE A 56 5.48 3.85 10.88
N PRO A 57 4.97 4.42 9.77
CA PRO A 57 4.49 5.80 9.77
C PRO A 57 3.20 5.94 10.59
N VAL A 58 3.20 6.88 11.53
CA VAL A 58 2.03 7.37 12.26
C VAL A 58 1.59 8.69 11.63
N ILE A 59 0.45 8.67 10.94
CA ILE A 59 -0.07 9.83 10.21
C ILE A 59 -1.08 10.54 11.12
N LEU A 60 -0.76 11.76 11.53
CA LEU A 60 -1.66 12.59 12.33
C LEU A 60 -2.39 13.58 11.43
N VAL A 61 -3.72 13.52 11.47
CA VAL A 61 -4.63 14.44 10.79
C VAL A 61 -5.35 15.25 11.86
N ASN A 62 -5.26 16.59 11.79
CA ASN A 62 -5.89 17.49 12.76
C ASN A 62 -5.51 17.15 14.21
N GLY A 63 -4.25 16.75 14.42
CA GLY A 63 -3.72 16.34 15.73
C GLY A 63 -4.13 14.94 16.21
N ARG A 64 -4.90 14.18 15.43
CA ARG A 64 -5.33 12.80 15.78
C ARG A 64 -4.67 11.78 14.86
N PRO A 65 -4.13 10.67 15.39
CA PRO A 65 -3.56 9.61 14.56
C PRO A 65 -4.67 8.91 13.77
N LEU A 66 -4.43 8.67 12.48
CA LEU A 66 -5.26 7.77 11.69
C LEU A 66 -5.02 6.33 12.17
N GLN A 67 -6.10 5.63 12.53
CA GLN A 67 -6.03 4.23 12.95
C GLN A 67 -6.19 3.31 11.75
N THR A 68 -5.29 2.34 11.60
CA THR A 68 -5.36 1.32 10.54
C THR A 68 -6.71 0.58 10.55
N ALA A 69 -7.23 0.32 11.74
CA ALA A 69 -8.50 -0.39 11.97
C ALA A 69 -9.74 0.32 11.41
N ASP A 70 -9.66 1.65 11.19
CA ASP A 70 -10.78 2.43 10.66
C ASP A 70 -10.94 2.28 9.13
N TYR A 71 -9.98 1.62 8.47
CA TYR A 71 -9.91 1.52 7.01
C TYR A 71 -9.84 0.06 6.55
N SER A 72 -10.36 -0.21 5.35
CA SER A 72 -10.04 -1.48 4.67
C SER A 72 -8.56 -1.50 4.28
N GLY A 73 -7.94 -2.68 4.17
CA GLY A 73 -6.53 -2.81 3.79
C GLY A 73 -6.21 -2.01 2.52
N ARG A 74 -7.05 -2.11 1.48
CA ARG A 74 -6.88 -1.34 0.24
C ARG A 74 -6.99 0.18 0.44
N ALA A 75 -7.85 0.64 1.35
CA ALA A 75 -7.97 2.06 1.65
C ALA A 75 -6.75 2.56 2.45
N TRP A 76 -6.26 1.74 3.39
CA TRP A 76 -5.04 2.02 4.14
C TRP A 76 -3.80 2.05 3.23
N ASP A 77 -3.67 1.09 2.32
CA ASP A 77 -2.57 1.04 1.34
C ASP A 77 -2.51 2.31 0.50
N LYS A 78 -3.66 2.85 0.08
CA LYS A 78 -3.70 4.14 -0.64
C LYS A 78 -3.11 5.27 0.20
N ILE A 79 -3.35 5.26 1.51
CA ILE A 79 -2.85 6.29 2.42
C ILE A 79 -1.33 6.14 2.61
N VAL A 80 -0.83 4.93 2.84
CA VAL A 80 0.56 4.68 3.23
C VAL A 80 1.52 4.55 2.03
N ALA A 81 1.10 3.92 0.94
CA ALA A 81 1.99 3.63 -0.19
C ALA A 81 2.68 4.87 -0.80
N PRO A 82 2.01 6.03 -0.97
CA PRO A 82 2.69 7.23 -1.48
C PRO A 82 3.79 7.75 -0.55
N LEU A 83 3.61 7.60 0.76
CA LEU A 83 4.58 8.00 1.76
C LEU A 83 5.82 7.10 1.72
N GLU A 84 5.59 5.78 1.64
CA GLU A 84 6.67 4.81 1.50
C GLU A 84 7.42 4.99 0.18
N ALA A 85 6.71 5.20 -0.93
CA ALA A 85 7.32 5.45 -2.23
C ALA A 85 8.20 6.70 -2.23
N PHE A 86 7.73 7.79 -1.62
CA PHE A 86 8.52 9.02 -1.49
C PHE A 86 9.80 8.78 -0.67
N ARG A 87 9.68 8.16 0.50
CA ARG A 87 10.82 7.89 1.38
C ARG A 87 11.83 6.95 0.73
N SER A 88 11.36 5.84 0.16
CA SER A 88 12.22 4.87 -0.55
C SER A 88 12.89 5.49 -1.77
N GLY A 89 12.22 6.41 -2.47
CA GLY A 89 12.82 7.16 -3.58
C GLY A 89 13.96 8.08 -3.13
N GLN A 90 13.78 8.81 -2.02
CA GLN A 90 14.84 9.66 -1.45
C GLN A 90 16.03 8.84 -0.97
N GLU A 91 15.77 7.74 -0.26
CA GLU A 91 16.82 6.84 0.23
C GLU A 91 17.56 6.16 -0.92
N GLY A 92 16.84 5.69 -1.94
CA GLY A 92 17.44 5.10 -3.14
C GLY A 92 18.33 6.08 -3.90
N ASN A 93 17.88 7.33 -4.09
CA ASN A 93 18.70 8.39 -4.68
C ASN A 93 19.98 8.64 -3.87
N ARG A 94 19.86 8.68 -2.52
CA ARG A 94 21.00 8.89 -1.63
C ARG A 94 21.99 7.73 -1.71
N GLN A 95 21.51 6.49 -1.61
CA GLN A 95 22.35 5.29 -1.64
C GLN A 95 23.08 5.14 -2.98
N LEU A 96 22.38 5.31 -4.10
CA LEU A 96 22.97 5.27 -5.44
C LEU A 96 24.09 6.32 -5.58
N TRP A 97 23.83 7.55 -5.10
CA TRP A 97 24.82 8.60 -5.15
C TRP A 97 26.04 8.30 -4.28
N THR A 98 25.85 7.97 -3.00
CA THR A 98 26.95 7.82 -2.04
C THR A 98 27.78 6.56 -2.25
N THR A 99 27.14 5.46 -2.62
CA THR A 99 27.79 4.14 -2.69
C THR A 99 28.42 3.90 -4.05
N ASP A 100 27.76 4.33 -5.12
CA ASP A 100 28.17 4.01 -6.48
C ASP A 100 28.77 5.23 -7.17
N ILE A 101 28.00 6.30 -7.36
CA ILE A 101 28.38 7.38 -8.28
C ILE A 101 29.51 8.25 -7.70
N SER A 102 29.33 8.83 -6.52
CA SER A 102 30.30 9.78 -5.95
C SER A 102 31.61 9.08 -5.61
N ARG A 103 31.54 7.82 -5.17
CA ARG A 103 32.72 7.01 -4.83
C ARG A 103 33.52 6.60 -6.07
N LEU A 104 32.86 6.18 -7.15
CA LEU A 104 33.55 5.70 -8.35
C LEU A 104 34.01 6.84 -9.26
N LEU A 105 33.17 7.87 -9.43
CA LEU A 105 33.43 8.96 -10.36
C LEU A 105 34.04 10.21 -9.69
N HIS A 106 34.17 10.22 -8.36
CA HIS A 106 34.72 11.34 -7.57
C HIS A 106 34.00 12.67 -7.81
N LEU A 107 32.71 12.60 -8.16
CA LEU A 107 31.88 13.76 -8.46
C LEU A 107 31.32 14.38 -7.18
N ARG A 108 31.14 15.70 -7.20
CA ARG A 108 30.57 16.47 -6.08
C ARG A 108 29.11 16.86 -6.28
N ASP A 109 28.64 16.89 -7.52
CA ASP A 109 27.26 17.25 -7.87
C ASP A 109 26.44 16.02 -8.22
N SER A 110 25.41 15.74 -7.41
CA SER A 110 24.50 14.60 -7.57
C SER A 110 23.36 14.87 -8.54
N THR A 111 23.06 16.14 -8.83
CA THR A 111 21.86 16.59 -9.55
C THR A 111 21.60 15.86 -10.88
N PRO A 112 22.61 15.58 -11.74
CA PRO A 112 22.35 14.92 -13.01
C PRO A 112 22.19 13.40 -12.92
N TYR A 113 22.46 12.79 -11.76
CA TYR A 113 22.52 11.34 -11.59
C TYR A 113 21.46 10.77 -10.64
N VAL A 114 20.68 11.63 -10.01
CA VAL A 114 19.56 11.23 -9.16
C VAL A 114 18.24 11.70 -9.77
N ASN A 115 17.16 11.00 -9.47
CA ASN A 115 15.84 11.50 -9.83
C ASN A 115 15.62 12.87 -9.20
N ARG A 116 15.00 13.79 -9.94
CA ARG A 116 14.69 15.14 -9.46
C ARG A 116 13.98 15.03 -8.11
N SER A 117 14.64 15.47 -7.04
CA SER A 117 14.09 15.37 -5.70
C SER A 117 12.92 16.35 -5.58
N ILE A 118 11.76 15.83 -5.22
CA ILE A 118 10.66 16.65 -4.70
C ILE A 118 11.06 16.98 -3.27
N SER A 119 11.00 18.26 -2.90
CA SER A 119 11.28 18.65 -1.51
C SER A 119 10.21 18.10 -0.55
N ASP A 120 10.59 17.87 0.70
CA ASP A 120 9.66 17.39 1.73
C ASP A 120 8.42 18.30 1.86
N GLY A 121 8.61 19.62 1.77
CA GLY A 121 7.50 20.58 1.80
C GLY A 121 6.53 20.45 0.63
N GLN A 122 7.05 20.27 -0.59
CA GLN A 122 6.22 20.05 -1.78
C GLN A 122 5.46 18.73 -1.70
N PHE A 123 6.14 17.67 -1.24
CA PHE A 123 5.50 16.38 -1.02
C PHE A 123 4.42 16.46 0.05
N LEU A 124 4.68 17.07 1.21
CA LEU A 124 3.71 17.21 2.30
C LEU A 124 2.49 18.03 1.89
N ALA A 125 2.68 19.11 1.11
CA ALA A 125 1.57 19.91 0.60
C ALA A 125 0.66 19.09 -0.35
N TRP A 126 1.26 18.32 -1.25
CA TRP A 126 0.52 17.40 -2.12
C TRP A 126 -0.15 16.29 -1.32
N TYR A 127 0.57 15.68 -0.38
CA TYR A 127 0.13 14.55 0.42
C TYR A 127 -1.05 14.93 1.32
N LYS A 128 -1.04 16.14 1.90
CA LYS A 128 -2.19 16.70 2.62
C LYS A 128 -3.46 16.73 1.78
N ALA A 129 -3.36 17.24 0.55
CA ALA A 129 -4.48 17.29 -0.38
C ALA A 129 -4.92 15.88 -0.81
N TYR A 130 -3.98 14.97 -1.01
CA TYR A 130 -4.23 13.58 -1.35
C TYR A 130 -4.97 12.84 -0.23
N VAL A 131 -4.48 12.91 1.01
CA VAL A 131 -5.09 12.27 2.18
C VAL A 131 -6.50 12.81 2.39
N SER A 132 -6.71 14.13 2.30
CA SER A 132 -8.04 14.74 2.43
C SER A 132 -9.07 14.15 1.45
N ARG A 133 -8.66 13.94 0.19
CA ARG A 133 -9.51 13.29 -0.82
C ARG A 133 -9.75 11.82 -0.53
N THR A 134 -8.73 11.11 -0.05
CA THR A 134 -8.79 9.66 0.21
C THR A 134 -9.66 9.32 1.42
N ILE A 135 -9.60 10.13 2.50
CA ILE A 135 -10.39 9.90 3.71
C ILE A 135 -11.75 10.62 3.69
N HIS A 136 -12.04 11.40 2.64
CA HIS A 136 -13.24 12.21 2.49
C HIS A 136 -13.53 13.15 3.67
N ARG A 137 -12.47 13.76 4.25
CA ARG A 137 -12.56 14.72 5.36
C ARG A 137 -11.61 15.89 5.15
N SER A 138 -11.90 17.03 5.75
CA SER A 138 -10.97 18.16 5.76
C SER A 138 -9.72 17.82 6.57
N VAL A 139 -8.56 18.18 6.02
CA VAL A 139 -7.26 18.03 6.66
C VAL A 139 -6.68 19.42 6.78
N ASP A 140 -6.75 20.01 7.97
CA ASP A 140 -6.24 21.34 8.26
C ASP A 140 -4.77 21.26 8.66
N THR A 141 -4.41 20.25 9.45
CA THR A 141 -3.03 19.92 9.81
C THR A 141 -2.72 18.47 9.47
N LEU A 142 -1.51 18.24 8.98
CA LEU A 142 -0.97 16.92 8.68
C LEU A 142 0.44 16.84 9.23
N SER A 143 0.73 15.84 10.05
CA SER A 143 2.08 15.52 10.47
C SER A 143 2.33 14.02 10.37
N ILE A 144 3.59 13.68 10.11
CA ILE A 144 4.03 12.30 9.93
C ILE A 144 5.09 12.05 10.99
N GLN A 145 4.81 11.10 11.85
CA GLN A 145 5.75 10.59 12.85
C GLN A 145 6.11 9.16 12.47
N TYR A 146 7.21 8.65 13.02
CA TYR A 146 7.61 7.27 12.82
C TYR A 146 7.73 6.62 14.19
N ALA A 147 6.98 5.53 14.37
CA ALA A 147 7.05 4.71 15.57
C ALA A 147 7.82 3.44 15.25
N THR A 148 8.81 3.11 16.08
CA THR A 148 9.56 1.86 15.98
C THR A 148 8.97 0.87 16.96
N TYR A 149 8.50 -0.26 16.45
CA TYR A 149 8.00 -1.37 17.23
C TYR A 149 9.04 -2.48 17.19
N SER A 150 9.70 -2.74 18.31
CA SER A 150 10.61 -3.88 18.45
C SER A 150 9.89 -5.08 19.05
N TRP A 151 10.20 -6.27 18.55
CA TRP A 151 9.80 -7.51 19.19
C TRP A 151 10.86 -7.85 20.24
N GLU A 152 10.50 -7.75 21.52
CA GLU A 152 11.38 -8.20 22.61
C GLU A 152 11.24 -9.72 22.68
N ASN A 153 12.27 -10.45 22.24
CA ASN A 153 12.32 -11.90 22.42
C ASN A 153 12.26 -12.21 23.93
N ARG A 154 11.16 -12.80 24.39
CA ARG A 154 11.12 -13.56 25.64
C ARG A 154 11.47 -15.01 25.36
#